data_AF-R3WDT1-F1
#
_entry.id   AF-R3WDT1-F1
#
_cell.length_a   1.000
_cell.length_b   1.000
_cell.length_c   1.000
_cell.angle_alpha   90.00
_cell.angle_beta   90.00
_cell.angle_gamma   90.00
#
_symmetry.space_group_name_H-M   'P 1'
#
loop_
_entity.id
_entity.type
_entity.pdbx_description
1 polymer ?
#
loop_
_entity_poly.entity_id
_entity_poly.type
_entity_poly.pdbx_seq_one_letter_code
_entity_poly.pdbx_strand_id
1 'polypeptide(L)'
;MDFQEIKKELTENNPHSFLETVFENEQDENSPIIFSHTLEEQFEQAIQYLASDDTISLDDLSNWKESGFLVVAQTIDGDYIAGTNEQTFVIPVSLYKADIESYQLKLPDFFIAYTNKTIISSILPKEP
;
A
#
# COMPACT_ATOMS: atom_id res chain seq x y z
N MET A 1 -15.44 -5.54 2.45
CA MET A 1 -14.53 -6.25 1.53
C MET A 1 -13.96 -7.48 2.23
N ASP A 2 -13.92 -8.64 1.57
CA ASP A 2 -13.31 -9.86 2.10
C ASP A 2 -11.99 -10.17 1.40
N PHE A 3 -10.87 -9.86 2.05
CA PHE A 3 -9.54 -10.11 1.51
C PHE A 3 -9.18 -11.61 1.42
N GLN A 4 -9.89 -12.50 2.11
CA GLN A 4 -9.75 -13.95 1.92
C GLN A 4 -10.34 -14.40 0.59
N GLU A 5 -11.41 -13.78 0.12
CA GLU A 5 -11.99 -14.05 -1.19
C GLU A 5 -11.09 -13.50 -2.30
N ILE A 6 -10.64 -12.24 -2.17
CA ILE A 6 -9.66 -11.64 -3.10
C ILE A 6 -8.43 -12.52 -3.23
N LYS A 7 -7.89 -13.04 -2.12
CA LYS A 7 -6.72 -13.94 -2.15
C LYS A 7 -6.97 -15.23 -2.94
N LYS A 8 -8.20 -15.75 -2.98
CA LYS A 8 -8.55 -16.97 -3.74
C LYS A 8 -8.73 -16.68 -5.23
N GLU A 9 -9.16 -15.48 -5.58
CA GLU A 9 -9.41 -15.04 -6.95
C GLU A 9 -8.12 -14.61 -7.68
N LEU A 10 -7.09 -14.27 -6.91
CA LEU A 10 -5.78 -13.93 -7.46
C LEU A 10 -5.19 -15.06 -8.33
N THR A 11 -5.02 -14.73 -9.61
CA THR A 11 -4.31 -15.59 -10.57
C THR A 11 -2.80 -15.39 -10.48
N GLU A 12 -2.36 -14.17 -10.14
CA GLU A 12 -0.96 -13.80 -10.00
C GLU A 12 -0.70 -13.15 -8.63
N ASN A 13 0.46 -13.42 -8.06
CA ASN A 13 0.85 -12.88 -6.75
C ASN A 13 1.65 -11.58 -6.89
N ASN A 14 1.13 -10.63 -7.67
CA ASN A 14 1.74 -9.31 -7.85
C ASN A 14 0.78 -8.17 -7.46
N PRO A 15 1.31 -6.98 -7.12
CA PRO A 15 0.47 -5.85 -6.69
C PRO A 15 -0.55 -5.37 -7.71
N HIS A 16 -0.25 -5.48 -9.00
CA HIS A 16 -1.17 -5.07 -10.06
C HIS A 16 -2.40 -5.98 -10.11
N SER A 17 -2.20 -7.30 -10.16
CA SER A 17 -3.30 -8.28 -10.12
C SER A 17 -4.13 -8.15 -8.84
N PHE A 18 -3.51 -7.83 -7.71
CA PHE A 18 -4.24 -7.55 -6.47
C PHE A 18 -5.14 -6.34 -6.60
N LEU A 19 -4.62 -5.24 -7.14
CA LEU A 19 -5.40 -4.02 -7.29
C LEU A 19 -6.59 -4.21 -8.25
N GLU A 20 -6.40 -4.90 -9.38
CA GLU A 20 -7.49 -5.23 -10.31
C GLU A 20 -8.58 -6.09 -9.63
N THR A 21 -8.20 -7.17 -8.93
CA THR A 21 -9.16 -8.01 -8.21
C THR A 21 -9.91 -7.24 -7.13
N VAL A 22 -9.26 -6.30 -6.45
CA VAL A 22 -9.92 -5.42 -5.47
C VAL A 22 -11.01 -4.55 -6.13
N PHE A 23 -10.80 -4.08 -7.36
CA PHE A 23 -11.81 -3.28 -8.09
C PHE A 23 -12.95 -4.11 -8.68
N GLU A 24 -12.73 -5.40 -8.92
CA GLU A 24 -13.79 -6.33 -9.32
C GLU A 24 -14.73 -6.69 -8.15
N ASN A 25 -14.30 -6.42 -6.91
CA ASN A 25 -15.02 -6.71 -5.68
C ASN A 25 -15.71 -5.47 -5.09
N GLU A 26 -16.76 -5.66 -4.29
CA GLU A 26 -17.49 -4.57 -3.63
C GLU A 26 -16.62 -3.85 -2.59
N GLN A 27 -16.45 -2.54 -2.78
CA GLN A 27 -15.70 -1.68 -1.87
C GLN A 27 -16.62 -1.07 -0.82
N ASP A 28 -16.19 -1.04 0.43
CA ASP A 28 -16.91 -0.36 1.50
C ASP A 28 -16.58 1.13 1.47
N GLU A 29 -17.58 1.97 1.21
CA GLU A 29 -17.44 3.44 1.17
C GLU A 29 -16.99 4.03 2.52
N ASN A 30 -17.16 3.31 3.62
CA ASN A 30 -16.70 3.73 4.95
C ASN A 30 -15.33 3.14 5.32
N SER A 31 -14.69 2.42 4.40
CA SER A 31 -13.34 1.88 4.62
C SER A 31 -12.36 3.03 4.88
N PRO A 32 -11.51 2.93 5.92
CA PRO A 32 -10.46 3.91 6.15
C PRO A 32 -9.32 3.82 5.11
N ILE A 33 -9.35 2.79 4.26
CA ILE A 33 -8.42 2.54 3.17
C ILE A 33 -9.12 2.72 1.82
N ILE A 34 -8.55 3.57 0.97
CA ILE A 34 -9.04 3.95 -0.36
C ILE A 34 -8.11 3.37 -1.42
N PHE A 35 -8.60 2.47 -2.26
CA PHE A 35 -7.84 1.90 -3.38
C PHE A 35 -7.99 2.77 -4.63
N SER A 36 -6.90 3.00 -5.36
CA SER A 36 -6.93 3.81 -6.60
C SER A 36 -5.74 3.53 -7.51
N HIS A 37 -5.98 3.47 -8.82
CA HIS A 37 -4.93 3.38 -9.85
C HIS A 37 -4.12 4.66 -10.02
N THR A 38 -4.66 5.82 -9.60
CA THR A 38 -4.00 7.12 -9.79
C THR A 38 -3.03 7.48 -8.67
N LEU A 39 -2.92 6.64 -7.64
CA LEU A 39 -2.06 6.90 -6.49
C LEU A 39 -0.58 6.85 -6.84
N GLU A 40 -0.18 6.06 -7.83
CA GLU A 40 1.22 5.98 -8.24
C GLU A 40 1.72 7.34 -8.76
N GLU A 41 0.96 8.00 -9.63
CA GLU A 41 1.31 9.33 -10.15
C GLU A 41 1.35 10.38 -9.02
N GLN A 42 0.39 10.32 -8.09
CA GLN A 42 0.36 11.23 -6.93
C GLN A 42 1.56 11.01 -6.01
N PHE A 43 1.95 9.77 -5.80
CA PHE A 43 3.10 9.39 -4.98
C PHE A 43 4.41 9.88 -5.60
N GLU A 44 4.58 9.73 -6.91
CA GLU A 44 5.74 10.27 -7.64
C GLU A 44 5.84 11.79 -7.53
N GLN A 45 4.71 12.49 -7.65
CA GLN A 45 4.67 13.94 -7.45
C GLN A 45 5.01 14.34 -6.01
N ALA A 46 4.52 13.58 -5.02
CA ALA A 46 4.83 13.82 -3.61
C ALA A 46 6.34 13.63 -3.33
N ILE A 47 6.96 12.59 -3.89
CA ILE A 47 8.41 12.35 -3.79
C ILE A 47 9.20 13.55 -4.33
N GLN A 48 8.81 14.06 -5.49
CA GLN A 48 9.50 15.21 -6.10
C GLN A 48 9.32 16.49 -5.27
N TYR A 49 8.12 16.70 -4.72
CA TYR A 49 7.80 17.91 -3.96
C TYR A 49 8.46 17.95 -2.58
N LEU A 50 8.51 16.80 -1.89
CA LEU A 50 9.05 16.66 -0.53
C LEU A 50 10.53 16.24 -0.50
N ALA A 51 11.19 16.24 -1.65
CA ALA A 51 12.56 15.75 -1.80
C ALA A 51 13.54 16.40 -0.80
N SER A 52 14.12 15.56 0.04
CA SER A 52 15.16 15.85 1.00
C SER A 52 15.99 14.59 1.26
N ASP A 53 17.13 14.74 1.97
CA ASP A 53 18.00 13.60 2.30
C ASP A 53 17.31 12.56 3.20
N ASP A 54 16.33 12.99 4.01
CA ASP A 54 15.61 12.15 4.97
C ASP A 54 14.33 11.52 4.40
N THR A 55 13.89 11.95 3.21
CA THR A 55 12.68 11.46 2.54
C THR A 55 13.00 10.54 1.37
N ILE A 56 12.05 9.67 0.99
CA ILE A 56 12.15 8.81 -0.19
C ILE A 56 12.56 9.63 -1.43
N SER A 57 13.54 9.12 -2.19
CA SER A 57 13.97 9.73 -3.45
C SER A 57 13.39 8.99 -4.66
N LEU A 58 13.52 9.59 -5.86
CA LEU A 58 13.18 8.92 -7.11
C LEU A 58 14.07 7.70 -7.40
N ASP A 59 15.30 7.69 -6.89
CA ASP A 59 16.20 6.54 -6.98
C ASP A 59 15.70 5.38 -6.10
N ASP A 60 15.24 5.68 -4.87
CA ASP A 60 14.62 4.69 -3.99
C ASP A 60 13.39 4.07 -4.65
N LEU A 61 12.52 4.90 -5.21
CA LEU A 61 11.33 4.44 -5.95
C LEU A 61 11.72 3.55 -7.13
N SER A 62 12.72 3.95 -7.92
CA SER A 62 13.18 3.18 -9.09
C SER A 62 13.68 1.80 -8.67
N ASN A 63 14.46 1.70 -7.58
CA ASN A 63 14.90 0.42 -7.02
C ASN A 63 13.73 -0.45 -6.55
N TRP A 64 12.70 0.14 -5.95
CA TRP A 64 11.50 -0.61 -5.56
C TRP A 64 10.70 -1.09 -6.76
N LYS A 65 10.59 -0.29 -7.82
CA LYS A 65 9.90 -0.69 -9.06
C LYS A 65 10.53 -1.92 -9.72
N GLU A 66 11.85 -2.13 -9.59
CA GLU A 66 12.49 -3.38 -10.03
C GLU A 66 11.96 -4.63 -9.31
N SER A 67 11.43 -4.47 -8.09
CA SER A 67 10.79 -5.54 -7.31
C SER A 67 9.27 -5.64 -7.53
N GLY A 68 8.74 -4.93 -8.52
CA GLY A 68 7.30 -4.86 -8.81
C GLY A 68 6.53 -3.96 -7.85
N PHE A 69 7.17 -2.92 -7.30
CA PHE A 69 6.52 -1.97 -6.41
C PHE A 69 5.35 -1.25 -7.10
N LEU A 70 4.22 -1.19 -6.39
CA LEU A 70 3.05 -0.43 -6.80
C LEU A 70 2.35 0.13 -5.56
N VAL A 71 1.95 1.40 -5.62
CA VAL A 71 1.06 2.01 -4.64
C VAL A 71 -0.36 1.59 -4.97
N VAL A 72 -1.02 0.88 -4.05
CA VAL A 72 -2.35 0.29 -4.30
C VAL A 72 -3.45 1.00 -3.54
N ALA A 73 -3.13 1.63 -2.42
CA ALA A 73 -4.13 2.30 -1.59
C ALA A 73 -3.54 3.47 -0.80
N GLN A 74 -4.44 4.27 -0.24
CA GLN A 74 -4.14 5.39 0.64
C GLN A 74 -5.10 5.39 1.84
N THR A 75 -4.63 5.80 3.01
CA THR A 75 -5.49 6.08 4.17
C THR A 75 -6.24 7.40 3.99
N ILE A 76 -7.30 7.63 4.76
CA ILE A 76 -8.00 8.92 4.79
C ILE A 76 -7.04 10.07 5.20
N ASP A 77 -6.03 9.78 6.03
CA ASP A 77 -5.03 10.74 6.50
C ASP A 77 -3.94 11.03 5.44
N GLY A 78 -3.94 10.30 4.32
CA GLY A 78 -3.06 10.53 3.18
C GLY A 78 -1.84 9.61 3.10
N ASP A 79 -1.70 8.67 4.03
CA ASP A 79 -0.59 7.71 4.03
C ASP A 79 -0.76 6.64 2.96
N TYR A 80 0.32 6.26 2.32
CA TYR A 80 0.30 5.35 1.20
C TYR A 80 0.50 3.90 1.64
N ILE A 81 -0.21 2.99 0.99
CA ILE A 81 0.01 1.55 1.12
C ILE A 81 0.49 1.05 -0.24
N ALA A 82 1.70 0.49 -0.24
CA ALA A 82 2.33 -0.03 -1.44
C ALA A 82 2.75 -1.48 -1.23
N GLY A 83 2.86 -2.23 -2.31
CA GLY A 83 3.32 -3.62 -2.25
C GLY A 83 4.33 -3.90 -3.33
N THR A 84 5.13 -4.93 -3.09
CA THR A 84 5.93 -5.66 -4.08
C THR A 84 5.40 -7.08 -4.17
N ASN A 85 6.08 -7.95 -4.92
CA ASN A 85 5.71 -9.36 -5.01
C ASN A 85 5.86 -10.15 -3.69
N GLU A 86 6.60 -9.60 -2.72
CA GLU A 86 6.99 -10.32 -1.48
C GLU A 86 6.61 -9.58 -0.20
N GLN A 87 6.58 -8.24 -0.22
CA GLN A 87 6.37 -7.42 0.97
C GLN A 87 5.44 -6.23 0.72
N THR A 88 4.84 -5.73 1.81
CA THR A 88 3.97 -4.56 1.85
C THR A 88 4.62 -3.45 2.66
N PHE A 89 4.40 -2.21 2.23
CA PHE A 89 4.88 -0.99 2.85
C PHE A 89 3.71 -0.12 3.26
N VAL A 90 3.82 0.47 4.44
CA VAL A 90 2.99 1.60 4.87
C VAL A 90 3.91 2.80 4.94
N ILE A 91 3.65 3.77 4.09
CA ILE A 91 4.52 4.92 3.84
C ILE A 91 3.77 6.17 4.30
N PRO A 92 4.31 6.93 5.26
CA PRO A 92 3.63 8.12 5.73
C PRO A 92 3.56 9.18 4.63
N VAL A 93 2.54 10.02 4.67
CA VAL A 93 2.36 11.14 3.70
C VAL A 93 3.56 12.09 3.66
N SER A 94 4.33 12.17 4.75
CA SER A 94 5.57 12.95 4.87
C SER A 94 6.77 12.37 4.11
N LEU A 95 6.69 11.11 3.68
CA LEU A 95 7.73 10.35 2.97
C LEU A 95 9.06 10.18 3.72
N TYR A 96 9.10 10.40 5.05
CA TYR A 96 10.31 10.16 5.84
C TYR A 96 10.66 8.68 5.87
N LYS A 97 11.90 8.34 5.47
CA LYS A 97 12.35 6.94 5.36
C LYS A 97 12.33 6.20 6.70
N ALA A 98 12.63 6.92 7.79
CA ALA A 98 12.70 6.36 9.14
C ALA A 98 11.34 5.88 9.68
N ASP A 99 10.25 6.45 9.14
CA ASP A 99 8.89 6.18 9.59
C ASP A 99 8.20 5.12 8.72
N ILE A 100 8.79 4.70 7.60
CA ILE A 100 8.20 3.68 6.72
C ILE A 100 8.16 2.33 7.46
N GLU A 101 6.98 1.75 7.51
CA GLU A 101 6.79 0.41 8.04
C GLU A 101 6.80 -0.60 6.89
N SER A 102 7.60 -1.67 7.04
CA SER A 102 7.68 -2.75 6.07
C SER A 102 7.27 -4.07 6.71
N TYR A 103 6.48 -4.84 5.97
CA TYR A 103 5.90 -6.10 6.40
C TYR A 103 6.26 -7.17 5.39
N GLN A 104 6.87 -8.27 5.85
CA GLN A 104 7.17 -9.46 5.05
C GLN A 104 5.90 -10.27 4.76
N LEU A 105 4.90 -9.60 4.19
CA LEU A 105 3.59 -10.10 3.83
C LEU A 105 3.25 -9.52 2.46
N LYS A 106 2.64 -10.33 1.61
CA LYS A 106 2.06 -9.85 0.35
C LYS A 106 0.80 -9.05 0.65
N LEU A 107 0.39 -8.20 -0.27
CA LEU A 107 -0.80 -7.34 -0.09
C LEU A 107 -2.05 -8.07 0.41
N PRO A 108 -2.47 -9.23 -0.14
CA PRO A 108 -3.65 -9.94 0.36
C PRO A 108 -3.47 -10.38 1.82
N ASP A 109 -2.31 -10.94 2.15
CA ASP A 109 -1.99 -11.41 3.49
C ASP A 109 -1.87 -10.26 4.50
N PHE A 110 -1.32 -9.13 4.06
CA PHE A 110 -1.25 -7.90 4.84
C PHE A 110 -2.65 -7.36 5.16
N PHE A 111 -3.53 -7.23 4.17
CA PHE A 111 -4.88 -6.71 4.40
C PHE A 111 -5.73 -7.68 5.25
N ILE A 112 -5.58 -9.00 5.05
CA ILE A 112 -6.15 -10.01 5.95
C ILE A 112 -5.65 -9.79 7.39
N ALA A 113 -4.33 -9.62 7.57
CA ALA A 113 -3.74 -9.43 8.88
C ALA A 113 -4.19 -8.12 9.54
N TYR A 114 -4.36 -7.06 8.74
CA TYR A 114 -4.86 -5.75 9.15
C TYR A 114 -6.31 -5.84 9.64
N THR A 115 -7.22 -6.41 8.85
CA THR A 115 -8.63 -6.64 9.24
C THR A 115 -8.74 -7.53 10.47
N ASN A 116 -7.82 -8.50 10.63
CA ASN A 116 -7.77 -9.37 11.82
C ASN A 116 -7.10 -8.71 13.04
N LYS A 117 -6.70 -7.43 12.96
CA LYS A 117 -6.03 -6.67 14.03
C LYS A 117 -4.72 -7.32 14.51
N THR A 118 -4.01 -7.99 13.60
CA THR A 118 -2.71 -8.65 13.86
C THR A 118 -1.51 -7.86 13.36
N ILE A 119 -1.74 -6.82 12.57
CA ILE A 119 -0.72 -5.83 12.20
C ILE A 119 -0.55 -4.83 13.35
N ILE A 120 0.70 -4.58 13.73
CA ILE A 120 1.07 -3.52 14.65
C ILE A 120 1.63 -2.38 13.80
N SER A 121 0.84 -1.33 13.62
CA SER A 121 1.21 -0.14 12.87
C SER A 121 1.00 1.11 13.72
N SER A 122 1.90 2.08 13.57
CA SER A 122 1.81 3.42 14.13
C SER A 122 1.20 4.42 13.15
N ILE A 123 1.11 4.05 11.87
CA ILE A 123 0.59 4.89 10.77
C ILE A 123 -0.86 4.52 10.44
N LEU A 124 -1.16 3.24 10.30
CA LEU A 124 -2.48 2.82 9.85
C LEU A 124 -3.56 3.23 10.86
N PRO A 125 -4.74 3.65 10.35
CA PRO A 125 -5.88 3.93 11.20
C PRO A 125 -6.27 2.68 11.99
N LYS A 126 -6.57 2.86 13.27
CA LYS A 126 -7.15 1.78 14.07
C LYS A 126 -8.62 1.72 13.68
N GLU A 127 -9.06 0.61 13.07
CA GLU A 127 -10.49 0.40 12.86
C GLU A 127 -11.23 0.54 14.21
N PRO A 128 -12.30 1.35 14.27
CA PRO A 128 -13.06 1.60 15.50
C PRO A 128 -13.67 0.33 16.13
#